data_AF-A0A660V739-F1
#
_entry.id   AF-A0A660V739-F1
#
_cell.length_a   1.000
_cell.length_b   1.000
_cell.length_c   1.000
_cell.angle_alpha   90.00
_cell.angle_beta   90.00
_cell.angle_gamma   90.00
#
_symmetry.space_group_name_H-M   'P 1'
#
loop_
_entity.id
_entity.type
_entity.pdbx_description
1 polymer ?
#
loop_
_entity_poly.entity_id
_entity_poly.type
_entity_poly.pdbx_seq_one_letter_code
_entity_poly.pdbx_strand_id
1 'polypeptide(L)'
;HNPAKLNGVLFVGFSYAASARAVLPNKPILSQKPMILVTHQPAWGTAVDLQASTLHKGSCSVRSFIEDHQPLAAVSGHIHAARGTDQVGSTLLVNPVPFRNGCYAGIDIKGDTAVAKLYCL
;
A
#
# COMPACT_ATOMS: atom_id res chain seq x y z
N HIS A 1 -1.46 -13.67 -5.14
CA HIS A 1 -2.52 -13.68 -4.13
C HIS A 1 -3.82 -13.27 -4.81
N ASN A 2 -4.93 -13.97 -4.53
CA ASN A 2 -6.22 -13.60 -5.11
C ASN A 2 -6.80 -12.41 -4.36
N PRO A 3 -7.44 -11.45 -5.06
CA PRO A 3 -8.19 -10.40 -4.40
C PRO A 3 -9.26 -10.96 -3.47
N ALA A 4 -9.49 -10.32 -2.34
CA ALA A 4 -10.51 -10.69 -1.37
C ALA A 4 -11.44 -9.51 -1.12
N LYS A 5 -12.75 -9.76 -0.96
CA LYS A 5 -13.72 -8.71 -0.64
C LYS A 5 -14.25 -8.92 0.78
N LEU A 6 -14.11 -7.91 1.63
CA LEU A 6 -14.59 -7.92 3.01
C LEU A 6 -15.37 -6.64 3.27
N ASN A 7 -16.61 -6.77 3.73
CA ASN A 7 -17.50 -5.64 4.04
C ASN A 7 -17.57 -4.58 2.91
N GLY A 8 -17.62 -5.04 1.66
CA GLY A 8 -17.66 -4.16 0.49
C GLY A 8 -16.30 -3.62 0.01
N VAL A 9 -15.24 -3.76 0.80
CA VAL A 9 -13.88 -3.30 0.46
C VAL A 9 -13.11 -4.42 -0.25
N LEU A 10 -12.50 -4.09 -1.39
CA LEU A 10 -11.65 -5.00 -2.14
C LEU A 10 -10.19 -4.90 -1.66
N PHE A 11 -9.62 -6.00 -1.19
CA PHE A 11 -8.21 -6.12 -0.85
C PHE A 11 -7.48 -6.79 -2.01
N VAL A 12 -6.45 -6.12 -2.51
CA VAL A 12 -5.60 -6.59 -3.62
C VAL A 12 -4.16 -6.66 -3.13
N GLY A 13 -3.45 -7.72 -3.47
CA GLY A 13 -2.03 -7.83 -3.14
C GLY A 13 -1.25 -8.64 -4.15
N PHE A 14 0.01 -8.27 -4.36
CA PHE A 14 0.94 -8.97 -5.23
C PHE A 14 2.32 -9.08 -4.61
N SER A 15 3.02 -10.17 -4.96
CA SER A 15 4.34 -10.49 -4.44
C SER A 15 5.46 -9.84 -5.27
N TYR A 16 6.66 -9.77 -4.69
CA TYR A 16 7.91 -9.25 -5.26
C TYR A 16 8.18 -9.59 -6.75
N ALA A 17 7.92 -10.84 -7.14
CA ALA A 17 8.28 -11.36 -8.46
C ALA A 17 7.29 -10.94 -9.57
N ALA A 18 6.11 -10.46 -9.19
CA ALA A 18 5.05 -10.21 -10.15
C ALA A 18 4.84 -8.71 -10.29
N SER A 19 5.04 -8.22 -11.52
CA SER A 19 4.50 -6.92 -11.90
C SER A 19 2.99 -6.93 -11.66
N ALA A 20 2.40 -5.77 -11.34
CA ALA A 20 0.95 -5.60 -11.30
C ALA A 20 0.23 -6.23 -12.51
N ARG A 21 0.90 -6.19 -13.67
CA ARG A 21 0.46 -6.74 -14.96
C ARG A 21 0.39 -8.27 -14.99
N ALA A 22 1.15 -8.96 -14.14
CA ALA A 22 1.19 -10.42 -14.05
C ALA A 22 0.23 -11.00 -12.99
N VAL A 23 -0.17 -10.25 -11.96
CA VAL A 23 -0.99 -10.80 -10.86
C VAL A 23 -2.48 -10.78 -11.15
N LEU A 24 -2.96 -9.95 -12.09
CA LEU A 24 -4.39 -9.69 -12.21
C LEU A 24 -4.85 -9.92 -13.65
N PRO A 25 -5.14 -11.17 -14.04
CA PRO A 25 -5.69 -11.50 -15.36
C PRO A 25 -7.11 -10.91 -15.56
N ASN A 26 -7.82 -10.56 -14.48
CA ASN A 26 -9.14 -9.95 -14.52
C ASN A 26 -9.09 -8.45 -14.22
N LYS A 27 -8.84 -7.64 -15.26
CA LYS A 27 -9.01 -6.18 -15.23
C LYS A 27 -10.36 -5.70 -14.63
N PRO A 28 -11.51 -6.39 -14.80
CA PRO A 28 -12.80 -5.91 -14.27
C PRO A 28 -12.90 -5.86 -12.75
N ILE A 29 -12.18 -6.71 -11.99
CA ILE A 29 -12.26 -6.66 -10.53
C ILE A 29 -11.55 -5.43 -9.97
N LEU A 30 -10.55 -4.91 -10.69
CA LEU A 30 -9.73 -3.78 -10.25
C LEU A 30 -10.40 -2.42 -10.43
N SER A 31 -11.52 -2.36 -11.15
CA SER A 31 -12.36 -1.16 -11.18
C SER A 31 -13.28 -1.06 -9.96
N GLN A 32 -13.39 -2.12 -9.14
CA GLN A 32 -14.23 -2.08 -7.95
C GLN A 32 -13.61 -1.20 -6.85
N LYS A 33 -14.47 -0.40 -6.21
CA LYS A 33 -14.13 0.51 -5.13
C LYS A 33 -15.05 0.28 -3.92
N PRO A 34 -14.59 0.60 -2.70
CA PRO A 34 -13.22 1.02 -2.35
C PRO A 34 -12.22 -0.15 -2.43
N MET A 35 -10.96 0.17 -2.76
CA MET A 35 -9.87 -0.81 -2.88
C MET A 35 -8.76 -0.50 -1.89
N ILE A 36 -8.20 -1.52 -1.25
CA ILE A 36 -6.97 -1.43 -0.47
C ILE A 36 -5.91 -2.30 -1.14
N LEU A 37 -4.75 -1.70 -1.39
CA LEU A 37 -3.58 -2.41 -1.86
C LEU A 37 -2.74 -2.86 -0.65
N VAL A 38 -2.31 -4.12 -0.65
CA VAL A 38 -1.40 -4.67 0.35
C VAL A 38 -0.21 -5.30 -0.37
N THR A 39 0.96 -4.69 -0.23
CA THR A 39 2.21 -5.14 -0.87
C THR A 39 3.31 -5.33 0.17
N HIS A 40 4.31 -6.15 -0.14
CA HIS A 40 5.47 -6.20 0.74
C HIS A 40 6.33 -4.93 0.62
N GLN A 41 6.64 -4.50 -0.61
CA GLN A 41 7.40 -3.28 -0.87
C GLN A 41 6.51 -2.03 -0.92
N PRO A 42 7.03 -0.88 -0.47
CA PRO A 42 6.39 0.42 -0.63
C PRO A 42 6.47 0.90 -2.09
N ALA A 43 5.68 1.91 -2.42
CA ALA A 43 5.75 2.60 -3.70
C ALA A 43 7.08 3.35 -3.83
N TRP A 44 7.72 3.25 -4.99
CA TRP A 44 8.96 3.99 -5.26
C TRP A 44 8.76 5.50 -5.21
N GLY A 45 9.76 6.21 -4.69
CA GLY A 45 9.84 7.68 -4.75
C GLY A 45 8.85 8.37 -3.80
N THR A 46 8.73 7.84 -2.59
CA THR A 46 7.80 8.30 -1.54
C THR A 46 8.50 8.40 -0.19
N ALA A 47 7.88 9.04 0.79
CA ALA A 47 8.44 9.07 2.15
C ALA A 47 8.46 7.67 2.80
N VAL A 48 7.57 6.76 2.37
CA VAL A 48 7.44 5.40 2.94
C VAL A 48 8.40 4.37 2.34
N ASP A 49 9.22 4.73 1.35
CA ASP A 49 10.30 3.90 0.79
C ASP A 49 11.71 4.46 0.98
N LEU A 50 11.84 5.56 1.74
CA LEU A 50 13.08 6.27 1.93
C LEU A 50 13.96 5.61 3.00
N GLN A 51 15.12 5.10 2.60
CA GLN A 51 16.16 4.63 3.52
C GLN A 51 17.22 5.72 3.72
N ALA A 52 17.59 5.99 4.98
CA ALA A 52 18.64 6.95 5.36
C ALA A 52 18.47 8.34 4.72
N SER A 53 17.22 8.78 4.56
CA SER A 53 16.82 10.11 4.05
C SER A 53 17.21 10.44 2.60
N THR A 54 17.89 9.56 1.86
CA THR A 54 18.37 9.86 0.49
C THR A 54 18.19 8.72 -0.52
N LEU A 55 17.93 7.49 -0.07
CA LEU A 55 17.91 6.32 -0.94
C LEU A 55 16.53 5.66 -0.98
N HIS A 56 15.83 5.83 -2.10
CA HIS A 56 14.57 5.15 -2.38
C HIS A 56 14.80 3.68 -2.76
N LYS A 57 14.08 2.78 -2.09
CA LYS A 57 14.14 1.32 -2.33
C LYS A 57 12.76 0.68 -2.57
N GLY A 58 11.76 1.51 -2.86
CA GLY A 58 10.42 1.06 -3.20
C GLY A 58 10.37 0.48 -4.61
N SER A 59 9.18 0.01 -4.96
CA SER A 59 8.91 -0.62 -6.25
C SER A 59 8.23 0.34 -7.22
N CYS A 60 8.82 0.51 -8.40
CA CYS A 60 8.19 1.26 -9.49
C CYS A 60 6.90 0.57 -9.97
N SER A 61 6.80 -0.77 -9.91
CA SER A 61 5.58 -1.46 -10.31
C SER A 61 4.42 -1.24 -9.32
N VAL A 62 4.74 -1.14 -8.03
CA VAL A 62 3.76 -0.74 -7.00
C VAL A 62 3.33 0.71 -7.24
N ARG A 63 4.29 1.60 -7.52
CA ARG A 63 4.01 3.00 -7.85
C ARG A 63 3.06 3.13 -9.05
N SER A 64 3.38 2.50 -10.18
CA SER A 64 2.54 2.55 -11.38
C SER A 64 1.15 1.94 -11.14
N PHE A 65 1.04 0.85 -10.38
CA PHE A 65 -0.28 0.30 -10.04
C PHE A 65 -1.15 1.30 -9.26
N ILE A 66 -0.55 1.98 -8.29
CA ILE A 66 -1.23 3.01 -7.50
C ILE A 66 -1.66 4.16 -8.41
N GLU A 67 -0.78 4.63 -9.29
CA GLU A 67 -1.09 5.69 -10.25
C GLU A 67 -2.26 5.31 -11.17
N ASP A 68 -2.24 4.10 -11.74
CA ASP A 68 -3.25 3.60 -12.67
C ASP A 68 -4.62 3.35 -12.00
N HIS A 69 -4.63 2.83 -10.77
CA HIS A 69 -5.84 2.33 -10.14
C HIS A 69 -6.34 3.21 -9.01
N GLN A 70 -5.54 4.08 -8.41
CA GLN A 70 -5.91 4.95 -7.28
C GLN A 70 -6.66 4.19 -6.16
N PRO A 71 -6.06 3.17 -5.51
CA PRO A 71 -6.68 2.53 -4.34
C PRO A 71 -6.92 3.57 -3.23
N LEU A 72 -7.84 3.28 -2.33
CA LEU A 72 -8.13 4.15 -1.19
C LEU A 72 -6.92 4.25 -0.25
N ALA A 73 -6.27 3.12 0.00
CA ALA A 73 -5.03 3.05 0.76
C ALA A 73 -4.11 1.96 0.20
N ALA A 74 -2.80 2.14 0.35
CA ALA A 74 -1.77 1.16 0.06
C ALA A 74 -0.90 0.93 1.30
N VAL A 75 -0.97 -0.30 1.83
CA VAL A 75 -0.23 -0.72 3.01
C VAL A 75 0.99 -1.53 2.58
N SER A 76 2.14 -1.16 3.12
CA SER A 76 3.42 -1.78 2.77
C SER A 76 4.35 -1.94 3.97
N GLY A 77 5.49 -2.61 3.77
CA GLY A 77 6.53 -2.76 4.78
C GLY A 77 7.92 -2.69 4.14
N HIS A 78 8.76 -3.70 4.41
CA HIS A 78 10.10 -3.89 3.84
C HIS A 78 11.18 -2.87 4.26
N ILE A 79 10.90 -1.56 4.21
CA ILE A 79 11.87 -0.52 4.58
C ILE A 79 11.66 -0.12 6.04
N HIS A 80 12.43 -0.75 6.94
CA HIS A 80 12.27 -0.57 8.40
C HIS A 80 12.60 0.84 8.90
N ALA A 81 13.33 1.64 8.11
CA ALA A 81 13.65 3.03 8.44
C ALA A 81 12.56 4.03 8.02
N ALA A 82 11.59 3.59 7.21
CA ALA A 82 10.60 4.46 6.56
C ALA A 82 9.21 4.35 7.21
N ARG A 83 9.15 4.37 8.55
CA ARG A 83 7.86 4.42 9.26
C ARG A 83 7.16 5.74 8.92
N GLY A 84 5.96 5.66 8.38
CA GLY A 84 5.27 6.88 7.97
C GLY A 84 4.02 6.65 7.15
N THR A 85 3.45 7.78 6.76
CA THR A 85 2.42 7.89 5.74
C THR A 85 2.89 8.84 4.66
N ASP A 86 2.38 8.65 3.45
CA ASP A 86 2.58 9.56 2.33
C ASP A 86 1.37 9.47 1.39
N GLN A 87 1.41 10.17 0.27
CA GLN A 87 0.29 10.27 -0.65
C GLN A 87 0.77 10.15 -2.10
N VAL A 88 0.09 9.34 -2.91
CA VAL A 88 0.25 9.32 -4.37
C VAL A 88 -1.13 9.47 -5.01
N GLY A 89 -1.38 10.59 -5.66
CA GLY A 89 -2.73 10.96 -6.08
C GLY A 89 -3.69 10.99 -4.89
N SER A 90 -4.82 10.29 -4.98
CA SER A 90 -5.76 10.14 -3.87
C SER A 90 -5.47 8.93 -2.96
N THR A 91 -4.43 8.15 -3.25
CA THR A 91 -4.07 6.97 -2.44
C THR A 91 -3.25 7.32 -1.21
N LEU A 92 -3.78 6.98 -0.03
CA LEU A 92 -3.04 7.04 1.23
C LEU A 92 -2.01 5.90 1.31
N LEU A 93 -0.72 6.23 1.46
CA LEU A 93 0.34 5.26 1.67
C LEU A 93 0.61 5.09 3.16
N VAL A 94 0.81 3.84 3.60
CA VAL A 94 1.07 3.51 5.00
C VAL A 94 2.18 2.47 5.10
N ASN A 95 3.25 2.80 5.84
CA ASN A 95 4.29 1.85 6.27
C ASN A 95 4.42 1.90 7.80
N PRO A 96 3.85 0.92 8.52
CA PRO A 96 3.94 0.86 9.98
C PRO A 96 5.28 0.34 10.51
N VAL A 97 6.19 -0.09 9.63
CA VAL A 97 7.38 -0.91 9.90
C VAL A 97 7.02 -2.24 10.61
N PRO A 98 7.97 -3.16 10.84
CA PRO A 98 7.66 -4.46 11.41
C PRO A 98 7.09 -4.38 12.83
N PHE A 99 6.08 -5.21 13.10
CA PHE A 99 5.46 -5.31 14.42
C PHE A 99 6.42 -5.70 15.55
N ARG A 100 7.51 -6.42 15.26
CA ARG A 100 8.55 -6.74 16.26
C ARG A 100 9.21 -5.51 16.88
N ASN A 101 9.09 -4.34 16.25
CA ASN A 101 9.55 -3.06 16.79
C ASN A 101 8.47 -2.38 17.67
N GLY A 102 7.39 -3.08 18.00
CA GLY A 102 6.24 -2.54 18.72
C GLY A 102 5.31 -1.68 17.87
N CYS A 103 5.62 -1.41 16.60
CA CYS A 103 4.87 -0.44 15.79
C CYS A 103 3.81 -1.10 14.90
N TYR A 104 2.67 -0.41 14.75
CA TYR A 104 1.55 -0.81 13.92
C TYR A 104 0.77 0.40 13.39
N ALA A 105 -0.16 0.19 12.47
CA ALA A 105 -1.07 1.23 11.97
C ALA A 105 -2.53 0.83 12.17
N GLY A 106 -3.36 1.80 12.53
CA GLY A 106 -4.81 1.72 12.40
C GLY A 106 -5.26 2.58 11.23
N ILE A 107 -6.13 2.05 10.37
CA ILE A 107 -6.69 2.77 9.23
C ILE A 107 -8.21 2.79 9.38
N ASP A 108 -8.76 3.98 9.58
CA ASP A 108 -10.20 4.22 9.63
C ASP A 108 -10.72 4.50 8.23
N ILE A 109 -11.71 3.73 7.79
CA ILE A 109 -12.32 3.83 6.46
C ILE A 109 -13.78 4.28 6.60
N LYS A 110 -14.12 5.37 5.93
CA LYS A 110 -15.49 5.90 5.86
C LYS A 110 -15.82 6.27 4.42
N GLY A 111 -16.66 5.46 3.78
CA GLY A 111 -17.01 5.63 2.36
C GLY A 111 -15.77 5.50 1.46
N ASP A 112 -15.41 6.60 0.82
CA ASP A 112 -14.28 6.77 -0.10
C ASP A 112 -13.08 7.49 0.55
N THR A 113 -13.06 7.60 1.88
CA THR A 113 -11.97 8.23 2.63
C THR A 113 -11.29 7.22 3.56
N ALA A 114 -9.96 7.28 3.65
CA ALA A 114 -9.17 6.55 4.62
C ALA A 114 -8.26 7.51 5.41
N VAL A 115 -8.14 7.27 6.71
CA VAL A 115 -7.25 8.02 7.60
C VAL A 115 -6.42 7.02 8.39
N ALA A 116 -5.09 7.17 8.35
CA ALA A 116 -4.18 6.31 9.08
C ALA A 116 -3.64 7.00 10.34
N LYS A 117 -3.47 6.21 11.40
CA LYS A 117 -2.72 6.57 12.60
C LYS A 117 -1.66 5.51 12.85
N LEU A 118 -0.45 5.96 13.17
CA LEU A 118 0.68 5.09 13.45
C LEU A 118 0.91 5.01 14.96
N TYR A 119 0.97 3.81 15.49
CA TYR A 119 1.16 3.51 16.90
C TYR A 119 2.50 2.80 17.13
N CYS A 120 3.02 2.86 18.35
CA CYS A 120 4.02 1.94 18.85
C CYS A 120 3.65 1.59 20.31
N LEU A 121 3.87 0.34 20.70
CA LEU A 121 3.66 -0.20 22.04
C LEU A 121 4.71 0.34 23.03
#